data_AF-A0A537HFY5-F1
#
_entry.id   AF-A0A537HFY5-F1
#
_cell.length_a   1.000
_cell.length_b   1.000
_cell.length_c   1.000
_cell.angle_alpha   90.00
_cell.angle_beta   90.00
_cell.angle_gamma   90.00
#
_symmetry.space_group_name_H-M   'P 1'
#
loop_
_entity.id
_entity.type
_entity.pdbx_description
1 polymer ?
#
loop_
_entity_poly.entity_id
_entity_poly.type
_entity_poly.pdbx_seq_one_letter_code
_entity_poly.pdbx_strand_id
1 'polypeptide(L)'
;EEELDRFANLMLPLNNSGKLGCLLIQLPPRYKFDSNHLEEFLSLLPHGFKYAIEFRHKSWLRDETWRILSKYNVAYTIVDEPLLPPEVHVTADFAYIRWHGRGQRPWYDYHYTEKELADWLPKVKEVEGSVKTTYGYFNNHFHGYAVENGLSILKMLDKLTPAQEEALKRARTNLRQAKEKPVGLGEFTRGGEDRAKLVDLLGTIMGETRLARSFTIPDEDVKIKEANLKTIDAKIRDYTLKMDMASKTIVHDCGDWERAIETRQLCKHIGKVLLTIPEQVALTWVSAIHENLDAWKFQQPRK
;
A
#
# COMPACT_ATOMS: atom_id res chain seq x y z
N GLU A 1 -23.08 3.24 23.58
CA GLU A 1 -22.63 4.07 24.70
C GLU A 1 -21.52 3.37 25.48
N GLU A 2 -21.78 2.25 26.17
CA GLU A 2 -20.79 1.54 27.01
C GLU A 2 -19.44 1.23 26.31
N GLU A 3 -19.45 0.81 25.04
CA GLU A 3 -18.24 0.56 24.26
C GLU A 3 -17.40 1.84 24.02
N LEU A 4 -18.07 2.98 23.79
CA LEU A 4 -17.40 4.28 23.59
C LEU A 4 -16.79 4.77 24.90
N ASP A 5 -17.50 4.62 26.01
CA ASP A 5 -16.98 4.96 27.35
C ASP A 5 -15.78 4.11 27.71
N ARG A 6 -15.84 2.80 27.42
CA ARG A 6 -14.69 1.91 27.63
C ARG A 6 -13.49 2.35 26.81
N PHE A 7 -13.69 2.70 25.54
CA PHE A 7 -12.61 3.21 24.69
C PHE A 7 -12.05 4.55 25.20
N ALA A 8 -12.91 5.50 25.57
CA ALA A 8 -12.51 6.79 26.12
C ALA A 8 -11.70 6.63 27.42
N ASN A 9 -12.13 5.74 28.32
CA ASN A 9 -11.41 5.42 29.55
C ASN A 9 -9.99 4.91 29.29
N LEU A 10 -9.79 4.09 28.25
CA LEU A 10 -8.45 3.64 27.84
C LEU A 10 -7.58 4.78 27.31
N MET A 11 -8.17 5.84 26.77
CA MET A 11 -7.46 6.99 26.22
C MET A 11 -7.16 8.07 27.26
N LEU A 12 -7.77 8.02 28.45
CA LEU A 12 -7.58 9.01 29.53
C LEU A 12 -6.11 9.25 29.90
N PRO A 13 -5.22 8.24 30.01
CA PRO A 13 -3.81 8.51 30.33
C PRO A 13 -3.11 9.38 29.29
N LEU A 14 -3.42 9.19 28.01
CA LEU A 14 -2.87 10.02 26.92
C LEU A 14 -3.51 11.43 26.93
N ASN A 15 -4.80 11.52 27.22
CA ASN A 15 -5.53 12.79 27.30
C ASN A 15 -5.03 13.65 28.48
N ASN A 16 -4.99 13.07 29.68
CA ASN A 16 -4.58 13.75 30.92
C ASN A 16 -3.10 14.15 30.89
N SER A 17 -2.26 13.45 30.13
CA SER A 17 -0.86 13.81 29.93
C SER A 17 -0.62 14.81 28.79
N GLY A 18 -1.69 15.29 28.13
CA GLY A 18 -1.61 16.23 27.01
C GLY A 18 -1.00 15.65 25.73
N LYS A 19 -0.87 14.31 25.63
CA LYS A 19 -0.27 13.62 24.48
C LYS A 19 -1.29 13.16 23.44
N LEU A 20 -2.57 13.19 23.78
CA LEU A 20 -3.66 12.86 22.85
C LEU A 20 -4.04 14.10 22.03
N GLY A 21 -3.84 14.05 20.71
CA GLY A 21 -4.26 15.12 19.82
C GLY A 21 -5.76 15.13 19.59
N CYS A 22 -6.28 14.05 19.00
CA CYS A 22 -7.68 13.90 18.62
C CYS A 22 -7.99 12.42 18.38
N LEU A 23 -9.25 12.02 18.58
CA LEU A 23 -9.78 10.70 18.25
C LEU A 23 -10.42 10.75 16.86
N LEU A 24 -9.90 9.95 15.93
CA LEU A 24 -10.38 9.89 14.55
C LEU A 24 -11.48 8.82 14.38
N ILE A 25 -12.60 9.22 13.81
CA ILE A 25 -13.72 8.35 13.43
C ILE A 25 -13.79 8.33 11.91
N GLN A 26 -13.19 7.31 11.30
CA GLN A 26 -13.18 7.16 9.84
C GLN A 26 -14.33 6.25 9.38
N LEU A 27 -15.25 6.79 8.58
CA LEU A 27 -16.40 6.03 8.09
C LEU A 27 -16.08 5.25 6.80
N PRO A 28 -16.74 4.11 6.54
CA PRO A 28 -16.55 3.36 5.32
C PRO A 28 -17.27 4.02 4.12
N PRO A 29 -16.78 3.84 2.88
CA PRO A 29 -17.32 4.52 1.68
C PRO A 29 -18.77 4.17 1.33
N ARG A 30 -19.27 3.02 1.81
CA ARG A 30 -20.69 2.63 1.64
C ARG A 30 -21.66 3.43 2.50
N TYR A 31 -21.16 4.13 3.51
CA TYR A 31 -21.98 4.85 4.48
C TYR A 31 -22.36 6.23 3.95
N LYS A 32 -23.65 6.40 3.65
CA LYS A 32 -24.20 7.62 3.03
C LYS A 32 -24.77 8.55 4.09
N PHE A 33 -25.01 9.78 3.68
CA PHE A 33 -25.55 10.84 4.53
C PHE A 33 -26.88 10.40 5.17
N ASP A 34 -26.91 10.52 6.48
CA ASP A 34 -28.08 10.36 7.34
C ASP A 34 -27.87 11.31 8.53
N SER A 35 -28.62 12.42 8.55
CA SER A 35 -28.44 13.45 9.58
C SER A 35 -28.90 12.97 10.95
N ASN A 36 -29.98 12.19 11.03
CA ASN A 36 -30.49 11.67 12.30
C ASN A 36 -29.47 10.73 12.94
N HIS A 37 -28.94 9.78 12.16
CA HIS A 37 -27.96 8.83 12.68
C HIS A 37 -26.62 9.52 13.00
N LEU A 38 -26.19 10.52 12.22
CA LEU A 38 -25.02 11.31 12.58
C LEU A 38 -25.23 12.01 13.92
N GLU A 39 -26.34 12.71 14.09
CA GLU A 39 -26.61 13.51 15.29
C GLU A 39 -26.80 12.65 16.54
N GLU A 40 -27.50 11.52 16.41
CA GLU A 40 -27.63 10.51 17.47
C GLU A 40 -26.25 9.97 17.88
N PHE A 41 -25.42 9.57 16.91
CA PHE A 41 -24.08 9.07 17.23
C PHE A 41 -23.20 10.13 17.91
N LEU A 42 -23.22 11.38 17.42
CA LEU A 42 -22.44 12.46 18.01
C LEU A 42 -22.88 12.79 19.44
N SER A 43 -24.16 12.64 19.76
CA SER A 43 -24.66 12.80 21.13
C SER A 43 -24.20 11.72 22.11
N LEU A 44 -23.74 10.57 21.61
CA LEU A 44 -23.22 9.46 22.40
C LEU A 44 -21.70 9.55 22.63
N LEU A 45 -21.02 10.56 22.05
CA LEU A 45 -19.57 10.69 22.19
C LEU A 45 -19.18 11.14 23.61
N PRO A 46 -18.25 10.43 24.28
CA PRO A 46 -17.77 10.82 25.60
C PRO A 46 -17.18 12.24 25.60
N HIS A 47 -17.51 13.02 26.64
CA HIS A 47 -17.00 14.38 26.76
C HIS A 47 -15.51 14.43 27.14
N GLY A 48 -14.87 15.57 26.91
CA GLY A 48 -13.47 15.82 27.31
C GLY A 48 -12.42 15.35 26.30
N PHE A 49 -12.84 14.90 25.12
CA PHE A 49 -11.97 14.53 24.01
C PHE A 49 -12.25 15.41 22.79
N LYS A 50 -11.22 15.58 21.96
CA LYS A 50 -11.36 16.14 20.61
C LYS A 50 -11.67 14.99 19.64
N TYR A 51 -12.68 15.18 18.79
CA TYR A 51 -13.09 14.20 17.79
C TYR A 51 -13.00 14.77 16.38
N ALA A 52 -12.46 13.98 15.46
CA ALA A 52 -12.48 14.27 14.04
C ALA A 52 -13.22 13.15 13.32
N ILE A 53 -14.12 13.49 12.40
CA ILE A 53 -14.84 12.51 11.59
C ILE A 53 -14.40 12.63 10.13
N GLU A 54 -14.23 11.49 9.50
CA GLU A 54 -13.77 11.40 8.12
C GLU A 54 -14.79 10.66 7.26
N PHE A 55 -15.42 11.43 6.37
CA PHE A 55 -16.39 10.91 5.42
C PHE A 55 -15.69 10.38 4.15
N ARG A 56 -16.22 9.29 3.60
CA ARG A 56 -15.72 8.61 2.40
C ARG A 56 -16.74 8.56 1.26
N HIS A 57 -17.82 9.33 1.38
CA HIS A 57 -18.90 9.35 0.41
C HIS A 57 -19.39 10.78 0.16
N LYS A 58 -19.52 11.18 -1.11
CA LYS A 58 -19.82 12.56 -1.52
C LYS A 58 -21.12 13.14 -0.97
N SER A 59 -22.06 12.27 -0.58
CA SER A 59 -23.34 12.72 0.02
C SER A 59 -23.16 13.51 1.32
N TRP A 60 -22.01 13.37 1.99
CA TRP A 60 -21.71 14.10 3.22
C TRP A 60 -21.23 15.54 2.98
N LEU A 61 -20.81 15.89 1.76
CA LEU A 61 -20.29 17.22 1.44
C LEU A 61 -21.44 18.21 1.23
N ARG A 62 -21.99 18.72 2.33
CA ARG A 62 -23.13 19.63 2.34
C ARG A 62 -23.24 20.41 3.65
N ASP A 63 -23.87 21.58 3.59
CA ASP A 63 -24.01 22.51 4.71
C ASP A 63 -24.64 21.90 5.97
N GLU A 64 -25.60 20.99 5.79
CA GLU A 64 -26.25 20.31 6.92
C GLU A 64 -25.25 19.48 7.74
N THR A 65 -24.31 18.79 7.08
CA THR A 65 -23.24 18.05 7.76
C THR A 65 -22.38 19.01 8.57
N TRP A 66 -21.95 20.12 7.97
CA TRP A 66 -21.08 21.10 8.62
C TRP A 66 -21.75 21.71 9.86
N ARG A 67 -23.03 22.06 9.74
CA ARG A 67 -23.83 22.59 10.85
C ARG A 67 -23.95 21.59 12.01
N ILE A 68 -24.19 20.30 11.71
CA ILE A 68 -24.26 19.25 12.71
C ILE A 68 -22.90 19.11 13.40
N LEU A 69 -21.81 18.99 12.65
CA LEU A 69 -20.46 18.86 13.23
C LEU A 69 -20.09 20.06 14.12
N SER A 70 -20.37 21.29 13.67
CA SER A 70 -20.14 22.52 14.43
C SER A 70 -20.93 22.56 15.74
N LYS A 71 -22.17 22.06 15.74
CA LYS A 71 -23.00 21.97 16.96
C LYS A 71 -22.33 21.12 18.05
N TYR A 72 -21.61 20.05 17.67
CA TYR A 72 -20.96 19.13 18.60
C TYR A 72 -19.46 19.39 18.77
N ASN A 73 -18.91 20.45 18.15
CA ASN A 73 -17.47 20.74 18.12
C ASN A 73 -16.63 19.54 17.63
N VAL A 74 -17.11 18.85 16.59
CA VAL A 74 -16.40 17.73 15.96
C VAL A 74 -15.77 18.21 14.66
N ALA A 75 -14.46 17.98 14.49
CA ALA A 75 -13.75 18.43 13.32
C ALA A 75 -14.12 17.57 12.09
N TYR A 76 -14.49 18.21 11.00
CA TYR A 76 -14.46 17.59 9.69
C TYR A 76 -13.01 17.30 9.31
N THR A 77 -12.74 16.05 8.93
CA THR A 77 -11.44 15.67 8.38
C THR A 77 -11.35 16.11 6.93
N ILE A 78 -10.56 17.14 6.67
CA ILE A 78 -10.26 17.63 5.33
C ILE A 78 -9.35 16.60 4.65
N VAL A 79 -9.80 16.01 3.55
CA VAL A 79 -9.08 14.92 2.86
C VAL A 79 -8.54 15.36 1.51
N ASP A 80 -7.32 14.93 1.18
CA ASP A 80 -6.85 14.83 -0.21
C ASP A 80 -6.90 13.35 -0.62
N GLU A 81 -7.88 12.97 -1.43
CA GLU A 81 -8.05 11.61 -1.93
C GLU A 81 -8.68 11.59 -3.33
N PRO A 82 -8.64 10.46 -4.07
CA PRO A 82 -9.18 10.41 -5.43
C PRO A 82 -10.70 10.52 -5.54
N LEU A 83 -11.46 10.18 -4.48
CA LEU A 83 -12.92 10.10 -4.53
C LEU A 83 -13.64 11.39 -4.16
N LEU A 84 -13.02 12.21 -3.31
CA LEU A 84 -13.63 13.40 -2.74
C LEU A 84 -12.76 14.62 -3.03
N PRO A 85 -13.37 15.76 -3.38
CA PRO A 85 -12.63 17.00 -3.50
C PRO A 85 -12.05 17.42 -2.13
N PRO A 86 -10.88 18.06 -2.12
CA PRO A 86 -10.28 18.62 -0.91
C PRO A 86 -10.96 19.94 -0.51
N GLU A 87 -12.24 19.84 -0.12
CA GLU A 87 -13.04 20.93 0.42
C GLU A 87 -12.59 21.27 1.84
N VAL A 88 -12.41 22.57 2.10
CA VAL A 88 -11.95 23.09 3.38
C VAL A 88 -13.16 23.61 4.15
N HIS A 89 -13.49 22.95 5.27
CA HIS A 89 -14.52 23.40 6.21
C HIS A 89 -13.98 23.25 7.63
N VAL A 90 -14.13 24.30 8.43
CA VAL A 90 -13.75 24.30 9.85
C VAL A 90 -15.02 24.17 10.69
N THR A 91 -15.18 23.03 11.36
CA THR A 91 -16.38 22.68 12.14
C THR A 91 -16.09 22.45 13.62
N ALA A 92 -14.90 22.80 14.09
CA ALA A 92 -14.51 22.73 15.48
C ALA A 92 -13.50 23.84 15.80
N ASP A 93 -13.17 24.00 17.08
CA ASP A 93 -12.12 24.90 17.57
C ASP A 93 -10.69 24.45 17.21
N PHE A 94 -10.57 23.34 16.48
CA PHE A 94 -9.36 22.81 15.87
C PHE A 94 -9.68 22.25 14.47
N ALA A 95 -8.63 21.97 13.70
CA ALA A 95 -8.77 21.39 12.37
C ALA A 95 -7.97 20.09 12.22
N TYR A 96 -8.40 19.23 11.30
CA TYR A 96 -7.80 17.94 11.05
C TYR A 96 -7.71 17.69 9.54
N ILE A 97 -6.48 17.51 9.01
CA ILE A 97 -6.21 17.32 7.59
C ILE A 97 -5.53 15.98 7.37
N ARG A 98 -5.97 15.23 6.36
CA ARG A 98 -5.34 13.96 5.93
C ARG A 98 -5.03 13.97 4.43
N TRP A 99 -3.77 13.74 4.10
CA TRP A 99 -3.32 13.58 2.72
C TRP A 99 -3.13 12.09 2.41
N HIS A 100 -4.06 11.51 1.66
CA HIS A 100 -3.99 10.09 1.29
C HIS A 100 -3.18 9.84 0.03
N GLY A 101 -3.07 10.84 -0.84
CA GLY A 101 -2.50 10.71 -2.18
C GLY A 101 -3.57 10.70 -3.26
N ARG A 102 -3.12 10.80 -4.51
CA ARG A 102 -3.97 10.78 -5.71
C ARG A 102 -3.66 9.56 -6.59
N GLY A 103 -3.13 8.49 -5.98
CA GLY A 103 -2.79 7.25 -6.67
C GLY A 103 -4.04 6.52 -7.18
N GLN A 104 -3.85 5.46 -7.97
CA GLN A 104 -4.96 4.67 -8.52
C GLN A 104 -5.25 3.42 -7.69
N ARG A 105 -4.31 2.46 -7.61
CA ARG A 105 -4.44 1.24 -6.80
C ARG A 105 -3.06 0.74 -6.36
N PRO A 106 -2.68 0.85 -5.08
CA PRO A 106 -3.41 1.49 -3.98
C PRO A 106 -3.35 3.03 -4.05
N TRP A 107 -4.39 3.74 -3.55
CA TRP A 107 -4.41 5.23 -3.52
C TRP A 107 -3.24 5.85 -2.74
N TYR A 108 -2.78 5.14 -1.72
CA TYR A 108 -1.70 5.54 -0.82
C TYR A 108 -0.29 5.43 -1.44
N ASP A 109 -0.17 4.79 -2.61
CA ASP A 109 1.08 4.79 -3.37
C ASP A 109 1.15 6.05 -4.24
N TYR A 110 1.54 7.14 -3.59
CA TYR A 110 1.59 8.45 -4.20
C TYR A 110 2.69 9.29 -3.57
N HIS A 111 3.58 9.84 -4.40
CA HIS A 111 4.55 10.84 -3.96
C HIS A 111 4.05 12.22 -4.39
N TYR A 112 3.61 13.04 -3.44
CA TYR A 112 3.23 14.42 -3.76
C TYR A 112 4.43 15.17 -4.30
N THR A 113 4.23 15.84 -5.42
CA THR A 113 5.22 16.75 -6.00
C THR A 113 5.30 18.04 -5.18
N GLU A 114 6.42 18.77 -5.28
CA GLU A 114 6.56 20.06 -4.61
C GLU A 114 5.48 21.06 -5.03
N LYS A 115 5.05 21.00 -6.31
CA LYS A 115 3.93 21.82 -6.82
C LYS A 115 2.62 21.48 -6.11
N GLU A 116 2.29 20.20 -5.97
CA GLU A 116 1.04 19.81 -5.31
C GLU A 116 1.05 20.12 -3.81
N LEU A 117 2.20 20.02 -3.15
CA LEU A 117 2.35 20.49 -1.77
C LEU A 117 2.20 22.01 -1.69
N ALA A 118 2.73 22.76 -2.66
CA ALA A 118 2.58 24.20 -2.75
C ALA A 118 1.11 24.61 -2.91
N ASP A 119 0.31 23.86 -3.69
CA ASP A 119 -1.13 24.08 -3.86
C ASP A 119 -1.92 23.91 -2.55
N TRP A 120 -1.36 23.18 -1.58
CA TRP A 120 -1.94 23.02 -0.24
C TRP A 120 -1.61 24.15 0.73
N LEU A 121 -0.56 24.95 0.48
CA LEU A 121 -0.13 26.01 1.41
C LEU A 121 -1.22 27.07 1.67
N PRO A 122 -1.95 27.58 0.66
CA PRO A 122 -3.03 28.53 0.92
C PRO A 122 -4.13 27.95 1.81
N LYS A 123 -4.53 26.70 1.55
CA LYS A 123 -5.56 25.98 2.33
C LYS A 123 -5.13 25.76 3.78
N VAL A 124 -3.88 25.34 3.99
CA VAL A 124 -3.35 25.15 5.35
C VAL A 124 -3.31 26.48 6.10
N LYS A 125 -2.87 27.56 5.45
CA LYS A 125 -2.85 28.91 6.06
C LYS A 125 -4.25 29.45 6.38
N GLU A 126 -5.22 29.22 5.50
CA GLU A 126 -6.63 29.57 5.73
C GLU A 126 -7.17 28.88 6.99
N VAL A 127 -6.92 27.57 7.11
CA VAL A 127 -7.33 26.77 8.26
C VAL A 127 -6.61 27.24 9.54
N GLU A 128 -5.29 27.40 9.49
CA GLU A 128 -4.50 27.87 10.64
C GLU A 128 -4.88 29.28 11.12
N GLY A 129 -5.35 30.15 10.22
CA GLY A 129 -5.87 31.46 10.59
C GLY A 129 -7.21 31.39 11.34
N SER A 130 -7.93 30.28 11.23
CA SER A 130 -9.29 30.11 11.75
C SER A 130 -9.34 29.34 13.08
N VAL A 131 -8.30 28.58 13.43
CA VAL A 131 -8.27 27.74 14.64
C VAL A 131 -6.95 27.81 15.39
N LYS A 132 -6.96 27.47 16.68
CA LYS A 132 -5.75 27.46 17.52
C LYS A 132 -4.82 26.28 17.24
N THR A 133 -5.36 25.18 16.71
CA THR A 133 -4.59 23.95 16.49
C THR A 133 -5.04 23.27 15.20
N THR A 134 -4.08 22.97 14.34
CA THR A 134 -4.29 22.20 13.12
C THR A 134 -3.46 20.92 13.20
N TYR A 135 -4.12 19.78 13.09
CA TYR A 135 -3.46 18.49 12.97
C TYR A 135 -3.40 18.09 11.50
N GLY A 136 -2.22 17.69 11.02
CA GLY A 136 -2.00 17.28 9.64
C GLY A 136 -1.30 15.92 9.56
N TYR A 137 -1.87 14.99 8.79
CA TYR A 137 -1.34 13.63 8.67
C TYR A 137 -1.20 13.20 7.21
N PHE A 138 0.02 12.87 6.80
CA PHE A 138 0.28 12.19 5.53
C PHE A 138 0.10 10.69 5.69
N ASN A 139 -0.75 10.10 4.86
CA ASN A 139 -1.09 8.67 4.86
C ASN A 139 -0.68 7.95 3.57
N ASN A 140 0.04 8.63 2.68
CA ASN A 140 0.66 8.08 1.47
C ASN A 140 1.98 7.36 1.81
N HIS A 141 1.90 6.31 2.63
CA HIS A 141 3.06 5.75 3.33
C HIS A 141 3.97 4.84 2.47
N PHE A 142 3.58 4.49 1.24
CA PHE A 142 4.40 3.66 0.36
C PHE A 142 5.76 4.31 0.10
N HIS A 143 6.80 3.48 0.01
CA HIS A 143 8.19 3.90 -0.18
C HIS A 143 8.74 4.92 0.84
N GLY A 144 7.99 5.24 1.91
CA GLY A 144 8.34 6.32 2.85
C GLY A 144 7.96 7.73 2.37
N TYR A 145 7.10 7.88 1.36
CA TYR A 145 6.71 9.19 0.82
C TYR A 145 6.06 10.10 1.87
N ALA A 146 5.19 9.56 2.73
CA ALA A 146 4.55 10.33 3.80
C ALA A 146 5.53 11.08 4.71
N VAL A 147 6.71 10.50 5.00
CA VAL A 147 7.74 11.15 5.82
C VAL A 147 8.34 12.33 5.09
N GLU A 148 8.73 12.16 3.83
CA GLU A 148 9.32 13.22 3.01
C GLU A 148 8.32 14.35 2.72
N ASN A 149 7.08 14.00 2.39
CA ASN A 149 6.04 14.98 2.10
C ASN A 149 5.61 15.76 3.35
N GLY A 150 5.45 15.09 4.49
CA GLY A 150 5.14 15.75 5.77
C GLY A 150 6.23 16.72 6.23
N LEU A 151 7.50 16.37 6.05
CA LEU A 151 8.60 17.28 6.35
C LEU A 151 8.73 18.40 5.30
N SER A 152 8.46 18.12 4.03
CA SER A 152 8.49 19.13 2.96
C SER A 152 7.44 20.21 3.16
N ILE A 153 6.20 19.87 3.54
CA ILE A 153 5.17 20.89 3.78
C ILE A 153 5.52 21.77 4.99
N LEU A 154 6.08 21.17 6.06
CA LEU A 154 6.57 21.94 7.21
C LEU A 154 7.69 22.90 6.82
N LYS A 155 8.59 22.48 5.91
CA LYS A 155 9.62 23.35 5.34
C LYS A 155 9.03 24.51 4.55
N MET A 156 8.05 24.23 3.68
CA MET A 156 7.38 25.26 2.87
C MET A 156 6.55 26.25 3.71
N LEU A 157 6.09 25.82 4.89
CA LEU A 157 5.40 26.66 5.88
C LEU A 157 6.36 27.39 6.82
N ASP A 158 7.67 27.19 6.68
CA ASP A 158 8.72 27.74 7.55
C ASP A 158 8.58 27.31 9.02
N LYS A 159 8.16 26.05 9.25
CA LYS A 159 7.92 25.44 10.57
C LYS A 159 8.83 24.25 10.87
N LEU A 160 9.81 23.97 10.02
CA LEU A 160 10.67 22.82 10.16
C LEU A 160 11.73 23.04 11.24
N THR A 161 11.83 22.13 12.20
CA THR A 161 12.91 22.17 13.21
C THR A 161 14.24 21.68 12.64
N PRO A 162 15.39 22.01 13.26
CA PRO A 162 16.71 21.51 12.81
C PRO A 162 16.79 19.98 12.77
N ALA A 163 16.21 19.28 13.75
CA ALA A 163 16.18 17.81 13.78
C ALA A 163 15.33 17.23 12.62
N GLN A 164 14.24 17.91 12.26
CA GLN A 164 13.38 17.55 11.14
C GLN A 164 14.02 17.86 9.78
N GLU A 165 14.82 18.91 9.66
CA GLU A 165 15.63 19.19 8.46
C GLU A 165 16.62 18.05 8.19
N GLU A 166 17.30 17.55 9.22
CA GLU A 166 18.16 16.37 9.09
C GLU A 166 17.36 15.10 8.73
N ALA A 167 16.16 14.93 9.28
CA ALA A 167 15.27 13.83 8.91
C ALA A 167 14.82 13.94 7.44
N LEU A 168 14.54 15.14 6.96
CA LEU A 168 14.15 15.40 5.57
C LEU A 168 15.29 15.06 4.61
N LYS A 169 16.52 15.48 4.93
CA LYS A 169 17.71 15.11 4.16
C LYS A 169 17.86 13.60 4.05
N ARG A 170 17.75 12.87 5.17
CA ARG A 170 17.81 11.39 5.18
C ARG A 170 16.70 10.77 4.33
N ALA A 171 15.46 11.24 4.48
CA ALA A 171 14.32 10.73 3.70
C ALA A 171 14.54 10.92 2.19
N ARG A 172 15.00 12.11 1.77
CA ARG A 172 15.31 12.40 0.36
C ARG A 172 16.45 11.55 -0.18
N THR A 173 17.50 11.32 0.61
CA THR A 173 18.60 10.41 0.22
C THR A 173 18.09 8.99 0.00
N ASN A 174 17.31 8.45 0.93
CA ASN A 174 16.75 7.10 0.82
C ASN A 174 15.81 6.97 -0.37
N LEU A 175 14.98 7.99 -0.66
CA LEU A 175 14.11 7.98 -1.84
C LEU A 175 14.88 8.06 -3.16
N ARG A 176 16.00 8.77 -3.21
CA ARG A 176 16.89 8.81 -4.39
C ARG A 176 17.60 7.48 -4.58
N GLN A 177 18.07 6.86 -3.51
CA GLN A 177 18.66 5.52 -3.54
C GLN A 177 17.62 4.45 -3.89
N ALA A 178 16.37 4.60 -3.47
CA ALA A 178 15.28 3.71 -3.91
C ALA A 178 14.86 3.94 -5.38
N LYS A 179 15.18 5.10 -5.97
CA LYS A 179 15.06 5.37 -7.40
C LYS A 179 16.21 4.78 -8.22
N GLU A 180 17.33 4.39 -7.61
CA GLU A 180 18.18 3.35 -8.19
C GLU A 180 17.34 2.06 -8.09
N LYS A 181 16.59 1.83 -9.18
CA LYS A 181 15.63 0.75 -9.27
C LYS A 181 16.29 -0.55 -8.79
N PRO A 182 15.59 -1.41 -8.03
CA PRO A 182 15.81 -2.82 -8.24
C PRO A 182 15.56 -3.03 -9.74
N VAL A 183 16.61 -3.43 -10.46
CA VAL A 183 16.66 -3.78 -11.88
C VAL A 183 15.24 -4.04 -12.41
N GLY A 184 14.71 -3.15 -13.25
CA GLY A 184 13.34 -3.31 -13.76
C GLY A 184 13.24 -4.56 -14.63
N LEU A 185 12.02 -5.09 -14.87
CA LEU A 185 11.80 -6.18 -15.83
C LEU A 185 12.51 -5.92 -17.18
N GLY A 186 12.50 -4.66 -17.65
CA GLY A 186 13.18 -4.24 -18.89
C GLY A 186 14.71 -4.31 -18.86
N GLU A 187 15.33 -4.35 -17.69
CA GLU A 187 16.76 -4.59 -17.54
C GLU A 187 17.07 -6.10 -17.45
N PHE A 188 16.08 -6.90 -17.02
CA PHE A 188 16.09 -8.37 -17.06
C PHE A 188 15.64 -8.98 -18.38
N THR A 189 15.15 -8.20 -19.35
CA THR A 189 14.90 -8.64 -20.74
C THR A 189 16.10 -8.42 -21.67
N ARG A 190 17.30 -8.19 -21.12
CA ARG A 190 18.57 -8.27 -21.88
C ARG A 190 18.81 -9.73 -22.29
N GLY A 191 18.12 -10.19 -23.35
CA GLY A 191 18.16 -11.59 -23.82
C GLY A 191 17.51 -11.85 -25.19
N GLY A 192 17.18 -10.83 -25.98
CA GLY A 192 16.46 -11.02 -27.25
C GLY A 192 14.94 -11.17 -27.08
N GLU A 193 14.21 -11.39 -28.19
CA GLU A 193 12.73 -11.46 -28.21
C GLU A 193 12.15 -12.56 -27.30
N ASP A 194 12.88 -13.67 -27.18
CA ASP A 194 12.48 -14.85 -26.41
C ASP A 194 12.36 -14.58 -24.91
N ARG A 195 13.27 -13.78 -24.34
CA ARG A 195 13.23 -13.42 -22.92
C ARG A 195 12.05 -12.53 -22.57
N ALA A 196 11.69 -11.59 -23.44
CA ALA A 196 10.50 -10.75 -23.25
C ALA A 196 9.23 -11.61 -23.23
N LYS A 197 9.12 -12.54 -24.18
CA LYS A 197 8.01 -13.50 -24.25
C LYS A 197 7.92 -14.41 -23.03
N LEU A 198 9.07 -14.89 -22.54
CA LEU A 198 9.14 -15.72 -21.33
C LEU A 198 8.59 -14.98 -20.11
N VAL A 199 9.03 -13.74 -19.93
CA VAL A 199 8.64 -12.88 -18.81
C VAL A 199 7.14 -12.56 -18.85
N ASP A 200 6.58 -12.28 -20.03
CA ASP A 200 5.16 -12.00 -20.21
C ASP A 200 4.27 -13.22 -19.88
N LEU A 201 4.64 -14.40 -20.38
CA LEU A 201 3.93 -15.65 -20.08
C LEU A 201 4.00 -16.01 -18.59
N LEU A 202 5.18 -15.85 -17.96
CA LEU A 202 5.33 -16.03 -16.53
C LEU A 202 4.48 -15.04 -15.74
N GLY A 203 4.39 -13.78 -16.18
CA GLY A 203 3.53 -12.76 -15.57
C GLY A 203 2.07 -13.17 -15.57
N THR A 204 1.60 -13.76 -16.67
CA THR A 204 0.24 -14.27 -16.82
C THR A 204 -0.06 -15.45 -15.89
N ILE A 205 0.88 -16.40 -15.75
CA ILE A 205 0.68 -17.59 -14.90
C ILE A 205 0.83 -17.25 -13.40
N MET A 206 1.74 -16.34 -13.04
CA MET A 206 2.17 -16.11 -11.65
C MET A 206 1.57 -14.87 -11.00
N GLY A 207 1.14 -13.91 -11.81
CA GLY A 207 0.87 -12.53 -11.39
C GLY A 207 2.14 -11.69 -11.28
N GLU A 208 2.06 -10.43 -11.70
CA GLU A 208 3.19 -9.50 -11.80
C GLU A 208 3.97 -9.34 -10.49
N THR A 209 3.27 -9.23 -9.36
CA THR A 209 3.91 -9.06 -8.04
C THR A 209 4.75 -10.28 -7.65
N ARG A 210 4.32 -11.49 -8.04
CA ARG A 210 5.04 -12.73 -7.72
C ARG A 210 6.22 -12.94 -8.66
N LEU A 211 6.05 -12.58 -9.93
CA LEU A 211 7.13 -12.53 -10.90
C LEU A 211 8.23 -11.55 -10.46
N ALA A 212 7.88 -10.34 -10.02
CA ALA A 212 8.84 -9.37 -9.50
C ALA A 212 9.68 -9.95 -8.34
N ARG A 213 9.06 -10.70 -7.43
CA ARG A 213 9.75 -11.40 -6.32
C ARG A 213 10.62 -12.58 -6.76
N SER A 214 10.46 -13.05 -7.99
CA SER A 214 11.35 -14.07 -8.57
C SER A 214 12.70 -13.46 -8.93
N PHE A 215 12.70 -12.24 -9.48
CA PHE A 215 13.91 -11.49 -9.82
C PHE A 215 14.74 -11.06 -8.60
N THR A 216 14.12 -10.95 -7.42
CA THR A 216 14.84 -10.61 -6.18
C THR A 216 15.62 -11.78 -5.59
N ILE A 217 15.47 -13.00 -6.12
CA ILE A 217 16.24 -14.17 -5.67
C ILE A 217 17.57 -14.18 -6.43
N PRO A 218 18.73 -14.21 -5.75
CA PRO A 218 20.04 -14.31 -6.40
C PRO A 218 20.16 -15.56 -7.29
N ASP A 219 20.90 -15.49 -8.41
CA ASP A 219 21.15 -16.69 -9.25
C ASP A 219 21.95 -17.76 -8.51
N GLU A 220 22.85 -17.37 -7.62
CA GLU A 220 23.64 -18.27 -6.75
C GLU A 220 22.81 -19.14 -5.79
N ASP A 221 21.57 -18.71 -5.49
CA ASP A 221 20.61 -19.50 -4.70
C ASP A 221 20.02 -20.67 -5.50
N VAL A 222 20.24 -20.73 -6.81
CA VAL A 222 19.68 -21.76 -7.71
C VAL A 222 20.77 -22.75 -8.12
N LYS A 223 20.54 -24.03 -7.82
CA LYS A 223 21.39 -25.14 -8.26
C LYS A 223 20.60 -26.03 -9.21
N ILE A 224 20.91 -25.93 -10.50
CA ILE A 224 20.30 -26.77 -11.53
C ILE A 224 21.03 -28.11 -11.58
N LYS A 225 20.33 -29.22 -11.35
CA LYS A 225 20.86 -30.56 -11.59
C LYS A 225 20.59 -31.01 -13.02
N GLU A 226 19.37 -30.75 -13.49
CA GLU A 226 18.94 -31.07 -14.84
C GLU A 226 17.94 -30.02 -15.32
N ALA A 227 18.07 -29.55 -16.56
CA ALA A 227 17.11 -28.67 -17.21
C ALA A 227 17.12 -28.92 -18.72
N ASN A 228 16.16 -29.71 -19.20
CA ASN A 228 15.97 -30.01 -20.62
C ASN A 228 14.47 -30.01 -20.96
N LEU A 229 14.10 -30.38 -22.19
CA LEU A 229 12.70 -30.35 -22.66
C LEU A 229 11.79 -31.42 -22.03
N LYS A 230 12.35 -32.38 -21.28
CA LYS A 230 11.63 -33.48 -20.63
C LYS A 230 11.53 -33.30 -19.13
N THR A 231 12.64 -32.90 -18.49
CA THR A 231 12.77 -32.80 -17.04
C THR A 231 13.47 -31.51 -16.59
N ILE A 232 13.03 -30.99 -15.44
CA ILE A 232 13.75 -29.98 -14.66
C ILE A 232 13.92 -30.52 -13.23
N ASP A 233 15.15 -30.64 -12.75
CA ASP A 233 15.49 -30.93 -11.36
C ASP A 233 16.43 -29.83 -10.85
N ALA A 234 15.98 -29.09 -9.85
CA ALA A 234 16.70 -27.96 -9.30
C ALA A 234 16.51 -27.86 -7.78
N LYS A 235 17.46 -27.18 -7.13
CA LYS A 235 17.35 -26.72 -5.75
C LYS A 235 17.38 -25.19 -5.73
N ILE A 236 16.50 -24.56 -4.95
CA ILE A 236 16.44 -23.11 -4.79
C ILE A 236 16.44 -22.82 -3.30
N ARG A 237 17.54 -22.26 -2.79
CA ARG A 237 17.80 -22.17 -1.34
C ARG A 237 17.72 -23.55 -0.70
N ASP A 238 16.80 -23.73 0.26
CA ASP A 238 16.56 -24.99 0.96
C ASP A 238 15.48 -25.86 0.30
N TYR A 239 14.86 -25.38 -0.77
CA TYR A 239 13.70 -26.00 -1.42
C TYR A 239 14.08 -26.81 -2.65
N THR A 240 13.37 -27.90 -2.92
CA THR A 240 13.56 -28.78 -4.09
C THR A 240 12.47 -28.57 -5.13
N LEU A 241 12.84 -28.54 -6.41
CA LEU A 241 11.91 -28.46 -7.54
C LEU A 241 12.15 -29.63 -8.49
N LYS A 242 11.08 -30.35 -8.82
CA LYS A 242 11.07 -31.35 -9.90
C LYS A 242 9.90 -31.09 -10.84
N MET A 243 10.16 -31.00 -12.13
CA MET A 243 9.16 -30.88 -13.18
C MET A 243 9.36 -31.97 -14.21
N ASP A 244 8.25 -32.57 -14.65
CA ASP A 244 8.25 -33.63 -15.65
C ASP A 244 7.17 -33.36 -16.72
N MET A 245 7.60 -33.26 -17.97
CA MET A 245 6.75 -32.83 -19.09
C MET A 245 5.77 -33.94 -19.52
N ALA A 246 6.21 -35.21 -19.46
CA ALA A 246 5.43 -36.35 -19.92
C ALA A 246 4.23 -36.60 -18.99
N SER A 247 4.46 -36.55 -17.69
CA SER A 247 3.43 -36.70 -16.65
C SER A 247 2.70 -35.39 -16.32
N LYS A 248 3.17 -34.27 -16.86
CA LYS A 248 2.73 -32.89 -16.55
C LYS A 248 2.71 -32.62 -15.06
N THR A 249 3.80 -32.94 -14.37
CA THR A 249 3.88 -32.83 -12.90
C THR A 249 4.86 -31.75 -12.50
N ILE A 250 4.48 -30.95 -11.49
CA ILE A 250 5.35 -29.98 -10.81
C ILE A 250 5.33 -30.32 -9.32
N VAL A 251 6.50 -30.68 -8.79
CA VAL A 251 6.70 -31.02 -7.37
C VAL A 251 7.63 -30.01 -6.74
N HIS A 252 7.16 -29.32 -5.70
CA HIS A 252 7.95 -28.33 -4.96
C HIS A 252 7.53 -28.27 -3.49
N ASP A 253 8.41 -27.81 -2.60
CA ASP A 253 8.28 -27.94 -1.14
C ASP A 253 8.31 -26.60 -0.38
N CYS A 254 8.15 -25.46 -1.07
CA CYS A 254 8.11 -24.16 -0.39
C CYS A 254 6.71 -23.80 0.14
N GLY A 255 6.63 -23.02 1.22
CA GLY A 255 5.35 -22.57 1.80
C GLY A 255 4.57 -21.56 0.95
N ASP A 256 5.16 -21.01 -0.12
CA ASP A 256 4.43 -20.23 -1.15
C ASP A 256 3.73 -21.19 -2.12
N TRP A 257 4.37 -22.32 -2.45
CA TRP A 257 3.84 -23.36 -3.33
C TRP A 257 2.68 -24.13 -2.71
N GLU A 258 2.77 -24.46 -1.42
CA GLU A 258 1.68 -25.08 -0.68
C GLU A 258 0.34 -24.34 -0.86
N ARG A 259 0.39 -23.01 -0.73
CA ARG A 259 -0.77 -22.14 -0.95
C ARG A 259 -1.12 -21.99 -2.43
N ALA A 260 -0.12 -22.04 -3.31
CA ALA A 260 -0.31 -21.85 -4.74
C ALA A 260 -0.85 -23.08 -5.47
N ILE A 261 -0.84 -24.27 -4.85
CA ILE A 261 -1.48 -25.49 -5.39
C ILE A 261 -2.98 -25.25 -5.59
N GLU A 262 -3.66 -24.63 -4.62
CA GLU A 262 -5.10 -24.34 -4.70
C GLU A 262 -5.42 -23.32 -5.78
N THR A 263 -4.58 -22.27 -5.91
CA THR A 263 -4.78 -21.21 -6.90
C THR A 263 -4.19 -21.52 -8.27
N ARG A 264 -3.52 -22.68 -8.42
CA ARG A 264 -2.82 -23.12 -9.64
C ARG A 264 -1.81 -22.12 -10.21
N GLN A 265 -1.23 -21.28 -9.36
CA GLN A 265 -0.23 -20.29 -9.77
C GLN A 265 1.19 -20.80 -9.49
N LEU A 266 2.18 -20.47 -10.32
CA LEU A 266 3.57 -20.82 -9.96
C LEU A 266 4.07 -19.92 -8.82
N CYS A 267 4.91 -20.46 -7.93
CA CYS A 267 5.50 -19.69 -6.84
C CYS A 267 6.73 -18.90 -7.33
N LYS A 268 7.19 -17.92 -6.54
CA LYS A 268 8.37 -17.11 -6.91
C LYS A 268 9.66 -17.93 -7.14
N HIS A 269 9.82 -19.08 -6.47
CA HIS A 269 11.01 -19.92 -6.63
C HIS A 269 11.01 -20.65 -7.97
N ILE A 270 9.84 -21.13 -8.43
CA ILE A 270 9.70 -21.76 -9.74
C ILE A 270 9.95 -20.74 -10.85
N GLY A 271 9.37 -19.54 -10.72
CA GLY A 271 9.66 -18.43 -11.64
C GLY A 271 11.16 -18.15 -11.70
N LYS A 272 11.85 -18.14 -10.55
CA LYS A 272 13.30 -17.96 -10.51
C LYS A 272 14.05 -19.06 -11.27
N VAL A 273 13.73 -20.34 -11.09
CA VAL A 273 14.38 -21.43 -11.84
C VAL A 273 14.20 -21.25 -13.33
N LEU A 274 12.96 -20.99 -13.78
CA LEU A 274 12.64 -20.83 -15.20
C LEU A 274 13.35 -19.62 -15.82
N LEU A 275 13.66 -18.60 -15.03
CA LEU A 275 14.45 -17.43 -15.44
C LEU A 275 15.98 -17.69 -15.47
N THR A 276 16.46 -18.77 -14.84
CA THR A 276 17.89 -19.10 -14.73
C THR A 276 18.34 -20.18 -15.74
N ILE A 277 17.43 -21.02 -16.22
CA ILE A 277 17.74 -22.05 -17.24
C ILE A 277 17.77 -21.46 -18.66
N PRO A 278 18.31 -22.18 -19.68
CA PRO A 278 18.33 -21.69 -21.06
C PRO A 278 16.94 -21.28 -21.58
N GLU A 279 16.86 -20.12 -22.22
CA GLU A 279 15.60 -19.46 -22.57
C GLU A 279 14.68 -20.31 -23.45
N GLN A 280 15.23 -21.03 -24.42
CA GLN A 280 14.46 -21.93 -25.28
C GLN A 280 13.78 -23.07 -24.49
N VAL A 281 14.49 -23.61 -23.50
CA VAL A 281 13.95 -24.66 -22.61
C VAL A 281 12.85 -24.04 -21.76
N ALA A 282 13.13 -22.92 -21.09
CA ALA A 282 12.16 -22.21 -20.25
C ALA A 282 10.88 -21.87 -21.01
N LEU A 283 10.99 -21.28 -22.21
CA LEU A 283 9.85 -20.93 -23.05
C LEU A 283 8.99 -22.14 -23.40
N THR A 284 9.60 -23.28 -23.70
CA THR A 284 8.84 -24.50 -24.02
C THR A 284 8.01 -24.95 -22.82
N TRP A 285 8.61 -24.96 -21.62
CA TRP A 285 7.91 -25.30 -20.39
C TRP A 285 6.80 -24.32 -20.04
N VAL A 286 7.11 -23.03 -20.06
CA VAL A 286 6.17 -21.97 -19.70
C VAL A 286 5.00 -21.94 -20.68
N SER A 287 5.25 -22.10 -21.98
CA SER A 287 4.19 -22.18 -22.99
C SER A 287 3.28 -23.40 -22.78
N ALA A 288 3.87 -24.58 -22.53
CA ALA A 288 3.09 -25.80 -22.27
C ALA A 288 2.26 -25.73 -20.97
N ILE A 289 2.74 -25.00 -19.96
CA ILE A 289 1.99 -24.71 -18.73
C ILE A 289 0.87 -23.71 -19.00
N HIS A 290 1.16 -22.65 -19.74
CA HIS A 290 0.18 -21.60 -20.08
C HIS A 290 -0.98 -22.13 -20.93
N GLU A 291 -0.69 -22.93 -21.96
CA GLU A 291 -1.68 -23.44 -22.92
C GLU A 291 -2.74 -24.34 -22.27
N ASN A 292 -2.36 -25.12 -21.27
CA ASN A 292 -3.28 -26.04 -20.61
C ASN A 292 -2.92 -26.23 -19.14
N LEU A 293 -3.06 -25.14 -18.38
CA LEU A 293 -2.71 -25.10 -16.96
C LEU A 293 -3.40 -26.22 -16.20
N ASP A 294 -4.67 -26.52 -16.48
CA ASP A 294 -5.49 -27.52 -15.77
C ASP A 294 -5.01 -28.96 -15.94
N ALA A 295 -4.30 -29.27 -17.03
CA ALA A 295 -3.70 -30.59 -17.25
C ALA A 295 -2.47 -30.85 -16.37
N TRP A 296 -1.92 -29.83 -15.71
CA TRP A 296 -0.74 -29.96 -14.86
C TRP A 296 -1.10 -30.35 -13.42
N LYS A 297 -0.27 -31.21 -12.82
CA LYS A 297 -0.41 -31.69 -11.45
C LYS A 297 0.54 -30.90 -10.55
N PHE A 298 -0.02 -30.07 -9.68
CA PHE A 298 0.73 -29.30 -8.69
C PHE A 298 0.78 -30.12 -7.40
N GLN A 299 1.98 -30.51 -6.97
CA GLN A 299 2.15 -31.48 -5.87
C GLN A 299 3.22 -31.03 -4.88
N GLN A 300 3.08 -31.45 -3.63
CA GLN A 300 4.19 -31.47 -2.67
C GLN A 300 4.94 -32.80 -2.76
N PRO A 301 6.22 -32.87 -2.36
CA PRO A 301 6.90 -34.14 -2.22
C PRO A 301 6.13 -35.03 -1.24
N ARG A 302 6.07 -36.33 -1.54
CA ARG A 302 5.52 -37.30 -0.59
C ARG A 302 6.43 -37.33 0.64
N LYS A 303 5.84 -37.15 1.82
CA LYS A 303 6.50 -37.38 3.12
C LYS A 303 6.85 -38.85 3.28
#